data_AF-A0A934DI90-F1
#
_entry.id   AF-A0A934DI90-F1
#
_cell.length_a   1.000
_cell.length_b   1.000
_cell.length_c   1.000
_cell.angle_alpha   90.00
_cell.angle_beta   90.00
_cell.angle_gamma   90.00
#
_symmetry.space_group_name_H-M   'P 1'
#
loop_
_entity.id
_entity.type
_entity.pdbx_description
1 polymer ?
#
loop_
_entity_poly.entity_id
_entity_poly.type
_entity_poly.pdbx_seq_one_letter_code
_entity_poly.pdbx_strand_id
1 'polypeptide(L)'
;MPKRATHPSGLHTAKERARALRWLAGLAESDRERILTDAFAACAAAASPGEASLSAPPTPYVALLGAIRHFGFDTIRRRGFRAARSEQFADFQRVRESRARNLREERPSPLRDKLLHRWALVRELHVQGLGFRLIARYFSKQLRIQVSPSYLRKIWSELESAQGRMELRTRI
;
A
#
# COMPACT_ATOMS: atom_id res chain seq x y z
N MET A 1 -16.75 10.15 32.63
CA MET A 1 -15.94 9.86 31.41
C MET A 1 -15.59 11.17 30.75
N PRO A 2 -14.31 11.58 30.66
CA PRO A 2 -13.96 12.85 30.03
C PRO A 2 -14.30 12.80 28.53
N LYS A 3 -15.03 13.80 28.03
CA LYS A 3 -15.32 13.98 26.60
C LYS A 3 -13.97 14.09 25.86
N ARG A 4 -13.65 13.11 25.02
CA ARG A 4 -12.43 13.15 24.19
C ARG A 4 -12.46 14.42 23.36
N ALA A 5 -11.37 15.18 23.38
CA ALA A 5 -11.22 16.37 22.55
C ALA A 5 -11.49 16.01 21.08
N THR A 6 -12.48 16.68 20.50
CA THR A 6 -12.96 16.43 19.14
C THR A 6 -11.91 16.95 18.17
N HIS A 7 -11.06 16.07 17.63
CA HIS A 7 -10.15 16.47 16.55
C HIS A 7 -10.96 17.00 15.34
N PRO A 8 -10.58 18.12 14.70
CA PRO A 8 -11.37 18.79 13.66
C PRO A 8 -11.59 17.94 12.41
N SER A 9 -10.70 16.99 12.10
CA SER A 9 -10.92 16.00 11.03
C SER A 9 -11.94 14.90 11.39
N GLY A 10 -12.48 14.90 12.61
CA GLY A 10 -13.36 13.87 13.17
C GLY A 10 -12.68 12.50 13.40
N LEU A 11 -11.36 12.37 13.19
CA LEU A 11 -10.56 11.21 13.59
C LEU A 11 -9.92 11.49 14.96
N HIS A 12 -10.66 11.14 16.01
CA HIS A 12 -10.38 11.61 17.37
C HIS A 12 -9.14 10.95 17.98
N THR A 13 -8.75 9.75 17.56
CA THR A 13 -7.57 9.05 18.10
C THR A 13 -6.36 9.09 17.17
N ALA A 14 -5.15 9.13 17.74
CA ALA A 14 -3.90 9.03 16.96
C ALA A 14 -3.83 7.72 16.16
N LYS A 15 -4.36 6.63 16.71
CA LYS A 15 -4.43 5.32 16.07
C LYS A 15 -5.31 5.34 14.81
N GLU A 16 -6.43 6.07 14.82
CA GLU A 16 -7.28 6.25 13.64
C GLU A 16 -6.59 7.10 12.58
N ARG A 17 -5.93 8.19 12.97
CA ARG A 17 -5.18 9.05 12.02
C ARG A 17 -4.04 8.30 11.34
N ALA A 18 -3.20 7.60 12.10
CA ALA A 18 -2.11 6.78 11.55
C ALA A 18 -2.61 5.69 10.59
N ARG A 19 -3.85 5.23 10.77
CA ARG A 19 -4.48 4.21 9.95
C ARG A 19 -5.09 4.79 8.68
N ALA A 20 -5.64 6.00 8.74
CA ALA A 20 -6.05 6.77 7.56
C ALA A 20 -4.84 7.01 6.63
N LEU A 21 -3.70 7.41 7.20
CA LEU A 21 -2.46 7.61 6.44
C LEU A 21 -1.92 6.30 5.83
N ARG A 22 -1.91 5.20 6.60
CA ARG A 22 -1.53 3.88 6.05
C ARG A 22 -2.47 3.42 4.95
N TRP A 23 -3.76 3.75 5.05
CA TRP A 23 -4.73 3.42 4.02
C TRP A 23 -4.47 4.21 2.74
N LEU A 24 -4.20 5.52 2.86
CA LEU A 24 -3.79 6.38 1.73
C LEU A 24 -2.56 5.81 1.01
N ALA A 25 -1.55 5.37 1.77
CA ALA A 25 -0.32 4.80 1.21
C ALA A 25 -0.53 3.53 0.37
N GLY A 26 -1.67 2.85 0.51
CA GLY A 26 -2.02 1.66 -0.27
C GLY A 26 -2.83 1.94 -1.54
N LEU A 27 -3.17 3.20 -1.84
CA LEU A 27 -3.93 3.60 -3.03
C LEU A 27 -3.02 3.88 -4.22
N ALA A 28 -3.58 3.78 -5.43
CA ALA A 28 -2.88 4.13 -6.67
C ALA A 28 -2.36 5.56 -6.64
N GLU A 29 -1.29 5.84 -7.39
CA GLU A 29 -0.68 7.17 -7.44
C GLU A 29 -1.69 8.24 -7.85
N SER A 30 -2.48 8.00 -8.90
CA SER A 30 -3.53 8.90 -9.36
C SER A 30 -4.58 9.23 -8.28
N ASP A 31 -4.92 8.25 -7.43
CA ASP A 31 -5.88 8.46 -6.34
C ASP A 31 -5.26 9.22 -5.18
N ARG A 32 -3.97 8.97 -4.89
CA ARG A 32 -3.21 9.74 -3.89
C ARG A 32 -3.08 11.20 -4.32
N GLU A 33 -2.74 11.44 -5.59
CA GLU A 33 -2.67 12.79 -6.18
C GLU A 33 -4.01 13.51 -6.04
N ARG A 34 -5.12 12.85 -6.40
CA ARG A 34 -6.45 13.45 -6.26
C ARG A 34 -6.77 13.82 -4.81
N ILE A 35 -6.51 12.94 -3.86
CA ILE A 35 -6.74 13.22 -2.43
C ILE A 35 -5.86 14.38 -1.94
N LEU A 36 -4.61 14.45 -2.40
CA LEU A 36 -3.69 15.55 -2.07
C LEU A 36 -4.16 16.87 -2.68
N THR A 37 -4.58 16.87 -3.94
CA THR A 37 -5.15 18.04 -4.62
C THR A 37 -6.38 18.55 -3.89
N ASP A 38 -7.31 17.67 -3.52
CA ASP A 38 -8.51 18.03 -2.75
C ASP A 38 -8.13 18.64 -1.39
N ALA A 39 -7.12 18.09 -0.72
CA ALA A 39 -6.63 18.62 0.55
C ALA A 39 -5.99 20.02 0.43
N PHE A 40 -5.16 20.23 -0.59
CA PHE A 40 -4.54 21.53 -0.85
C PHE A 40 -5.56 22.57 -1.32
N ALA A 41 -6.53 22.18 -2.14
CA ALA A 41 -7.63 23.04 -2.56
C ALA A 41 -8.45 23.52 -1.35
N ALA A 42 -8.72 22.63 -0.38
CA ALA A 42 -9.40 23.00 0.86
C ALA A 42 -8.60 24.02 1.70
N CYS A 43 -7.27 23.87 1.78
CA CYS A 43 -6.41 24.85 2.43
C CYS A 43 -6.39 26.21 1.69
N ALA A 44 -6.36 26.19 0.36
CA ALA A 44 -6.34 27.40 -0.47
C ALA A 44 -7.67 28.17 -0.43
N ALA A 45 -8.80 27.45 -0.45
CA ALA A 45 -10.13 28.04 -0.30
C ALA A 45 -10.26 28.79 1.03
N ALA A 46 -9.75 28.21 2.13
CA ALA A 46 -9.78 28.84 3.45
C ALA A 46 -8.80 30.03 3.62
N ALA A 47 -7.87 30.22 2.67
CA ALA A 47 -6.96 31.37 2.64
C ALA A 47 -7.49 32.53 1.78
N SER A 48 -8.59 32.33 1.05
CA SER A 48 -9.17 33.34 0.18
C SER A 48 -9.94 34.39 0.99
N PRO A 49 -9.70 35.70 0.80
CA PRO A 49 -10.19 36.77 1.67
C PRO A 49 -11.71 37.08 1.56
N GLY A 50 -12.48 36.25 0.85
CA GLY A 50 -13.89 36.51 0.53
C GLY A 50 -14.93 35.87 1.46
N GLU A 51 -14.57 34.81 2.20
CA GLU A 51 -15.45 34.18 3.18
C GLU A 51 -14.82 34.26 4.56
N ALA A 52 -15.27 35.23 5.35
CA ALA A 52 -15.01 35.30 6.78
C ALA A 52 -15.72 34.13 7.50
N SER A 53 -15.22 32.91 7.30
CA SER A 53 -15.61 31.77 8.10
C SER A 53 -14.91 31.91 9.45
N LEU A 54 -15.67 31.83 10.54
CA LEU A 54 -15.25 31.98 11.95
C LEU A 54 -14.20 30.96 12.43
N SER A 55 -13.60 30.18 11.52
CA SER A 55 -12.68 29.08 11.81
C SER A 55 -11.36 29.34 11.10
N ALA A 56 -10.27 29.33 11.86
CA ALA A 56 -8.92 29.43 11.31
C ALA A 56 -8.72 28.40 10.18
N PRO A 57 -7.93 28.73 9.13
CA PRO A 57 -7.72 27.84 8.01
C PRO A 57 -7.20 26.48 8.50
N PRO A 58 -7.74 25.36 7.99
CA PRO A 58 -7.33 24.05 8.45
C PRO A 58 -5.86 23.83 8.11
N THR A 59 -5.10 23.33 9.09
CA THR A 59 -3.73 22.90 8.83
C THR A 59 -3.71 21.85 7.70
N PRO A 60 -2.64 21.77 6.89
CA PRO A 60 -2.53 20.79 5.81
C PRO A 60 -2.81 19.36 6.26
N TYR A 61 -2.37 19.02 7.47
CA TYR A 61 -2.63 17.72 8.08
C TYR A 61 -4.13 17.46 8.32
N VAL A 62 -4.87 18.45 8.81
CA VAL A 62 -6.32 18.32 9.05
C VAL A 62 -7.08 18.22 7.73
N ALA A 63 -6.71 19.04 6.74
CA ALA A 63 -7.30 19.01 5.40
C ALA A 63 -7.06 17.65 4.72
N LEU A 64 -5.84 17.10 4.81
CA LEU A 64 -5.51 15.77 4.29
C LEU A 64 -6.38 14.67 4.91
N LEU A 65 -6.55 14.69 6.24
CA LEU A 65 -7.41 13.71 6.91
C LEU A 65 -8.88 13.87 6.51
N GLY A 66 -9.36 15.09 6.27
CA GLY A 66 -10.69 15.37 5.73
C GLY A 66 -10.88 14.80 4.33
N ALA A 67 -9.93 15.07 3.42
CA ALA A 67 -9.94 14.57 2.05
C ALA A 67 -9.92 13.02 2.00
N ILE A 68 -9.08 12.38 2.83
CA ILE A 68 -9.04 10.91 2.98
C ILE A 68 -10.42 10.35 3.36
N ARG A 69 -11.15 11.03 4.24
CA ARG A 69 -12.50 10.61 4.66
C ARG A 69 -13.51 10.78 3.55
N HIS A 70 -13.51 11.94 2.90
CA HIS A 70 -14.39 12.24 1.78
C HIS A 70 -14.21 11.26 0.62
N PHE A 71 -12.97 10.82 0.37
CA PHE A 71 -12.68 9.82 -0.66
C PHE A 71 -13.24 8.42 -0.34
N GLY A 72 -13.60 8.13 0.91
CA GLY A 72 -14.23 6.86 1.29
C GLY A 72 -13.52 6.05 2.37
N PHE A 73 -12.61 6.65 3.15
CA PHE A 73 -11.99 5.93 4.27
C PHE A 73 -13.03 5.42 5.29
N ASP A 74 -14.08 6.21 5.57
CA ASP A 74 -15.14 5.82 6.50
C ASP A 74 -16.16 4.86 5.90
N THR A 75 -16.52 5.03 4.63
CA THR A 75 -17.48 4.16 3.92
C THR A 75 -16.97 2.72 3.89
N ILE A 76 -15.66 2.55 3.69
CA ILE A 76 -15.01 1.24 3.62
C ILE A 76 -14.87 0.55 4.97
N ARG A 77 -14.76 1.32 6.05
CA ARG A 77 -14.49 0.78 7.39
C ARG A 77 -15.73 0.52 8.23
N ARG A 78 -16.82 1.27 8.03
CA ARG A 78 -17.99 1.22 8.91
C ARG A 78 -19.07 0.26 8.43
N ARG A 79 -19.08 -0.13 7.15
CA ARG A 79 -20.01 -1.11 6.60
C ARG A 79 -19.26 -2.01 5.63
N GLY A 80 -19.25 -3.31 5.87
CA GLY A 80 -18.83 -4.25 4.84
C GLY A 80 -19.74 -4.13 3.62
N PHE A 81 -19.29 -4.63 2.47
CA PHE A 81 -20.01 -4.66 1.19
C PHE A 81 -21.51 -5.05 1.31
N ARG A 82 -21.84 -5.92 2.28
CA ARG A 82 -23.20 -6.40 2.55
C ARG A 82 -24.19 -5.33 3.03
N ALA A 83 -23.72 -4.17 3.50
CA ALA A 83 -24.57 -3.08 4.03
C ALA A 83 -24.37 -1.75 3.28
N ALA A 84 -23.70 -1.79 2.13
CA ALA A 84 -23.38 -0.62 1.31
C ALA A 84 -24.59 -0.23 0.44
N ARG A 85 -24.97 1.06 0.44
CA ARG A 85 -25.91 1.61 -0.56
C ARG A 85 -25.20 1.73 -1.92
N SER A 86 -25.95 1.93 -3.01
CA SER A 86 -25.43 1.96 -4.40
C SER A 86 -24.21 2.88 -4.60
N GLU A 87 -24.23 4.09 -4.03
CA GLU A 87 -23.10 5.03 -4.08
C GLU A 87 -21.85 4.48 -3.36
N GLN A 88 -22.05 3.87 -2.19
CA GLN A 88 -20.97 3.27 -1.41
C GLN A 88 -20.36 2.06 -2.12
N PHE A 89 -21.16 1.31 -2.89
CA PHE A 89 -20.69 0.22 -3.73
C PHE A 89 -19.72 0.72 -4.82
N ALA A 90 -20.01 1.85 -5.46
CA ALA A 90 -19.12 2.45 -6.44
C ALA A 90 -17.77 2.85 -5.81
N ASP A 91 -17.80 3.40 -4.59
CA ASP A 91 -16.58 3.70 -3.83
C ASP A 91 -15.77 2.44 -3.52
N PHE A 92 -16.43 1.33 -3.12
CA PHE A 92 -15.78 0.04 -2.90
C PHE A 92 -15.10 -0.49 -4.17
N GLN A 93 -15.78 -0.40 -5.32
CA GLN A 93 -15.21 -0.84 -6.59
C GLN A 93 -14.00 0.00 -6.98
N ARG A 94 -14.11 1.33 -6.90
CA ARG A 94 -13.00 2.24 -7.19
C ARG A 94 -11.77 1.93 -6.33
N VAL A 95 -11.93 1.71 -5.02
CA VAL A 95 -10.78 1.38 -4.16
C VAL A 95 -10.21 -0.01 -4.44
N ARG A 96 -11.04 -0.98 -4.83
CA ARG A 96 -10.54 -2.30 -5.26
C ARG A 96 -9.76 -2.22 -6.56
N GLU A 97 -10.26 -1.48 -7.54
CA GLU A 97 -9.60 -1.25 -8.82
C GLU A 97 -8.27 -0.50 -8.62
N SER A 98 -8.25 0.49 -7.74
CA SER A 98 -7.04 1.21 -7.33
C SER A 98 -5.98 0.28 -6.75
N ARG A 99 -6.38 -0.59 -5.80
CA ARG A 99 -5.47 -1.59 -5.21
C ARG A 99 -5.03 -2.64 -6.21
N ALA A 100 -5.92 -3.07 -7.10
CA ALA A 100 -5.60 -4.02 -8.16
C ALA A 100 -4.63 -3.41 -9.18
N ARG A 101 -4.76 -2.11 -9.47
CA ARG A 101 -3.83 -1.36 -10.31
C ARG A 101 -2.46 -1.26 -9.67
N ASN A 102 -2.39 -0.88 -8.39
CA ASN A 102 -1.14 -0.92 -7.62
C ASN A 102 -0.48 -2.30 -7.61
N LEU A 103 -1.27 -3.37 -7.50
CA LEU A 103 -0.75 -4.73 -7.53
C LEU A 103 -0.21 -5.12 -8.93
N ARG A 104 -0.75 -4.54 -10.01
CA ARG A 104 -0.25 -4.74 -11.39
C ARG A 104 0.99 -3.91 -11.68
N GLU A 105 1.04 -2.70 -11.11
CA GLU A 105 2.14 -1.75 -11.22
C GLU A 105 3.20 -1.95 -10.13
N GLU A 106 3.07 -3.00 -9.30
CA GLU A 106 3.87 -3.20 -8.10
C GLU A 106 5.37 -3.19 -8.46
N ARG A 107 6.04 -2.11 -8.02
CA ARG A 107 7.50 -2.04 -7.94
C ARG A 107 7.99 -3.34 -7.29
N PRO A 108 9.08 -3.93 -7.79
CA PRO A 108 9.59 -5.17 -7.23
C PRO A 108 9.73 -5.00 -5.71
N SER A 109 9.15 -5.94 -4.96
CA SER A 109 9.17 -5.87 -3.50
C SER A 109 10.62 -5.66 -3.04
N PRO A 110 10.91 -4.75 -2.07
CA PRO A 110 12.26 -4.59 -1.54
C PRO A 110 12.85 -5.91 -1.03
N LEU A 111 11.98 -6.85 -0.62
CA LEU A 111 12.38 -8.21 -0.28
C LEU A 111 12.84 -9.01 -1.49
N ARG A 112 12.11 -8.91 -2.61
CA ARG A 112 12.45 -9.52 -3.89
C ARG A 112 13.81 -9.03 -4.37
N ASP A 113 14.06 -7.72 -4.34
CA ASP A 113 15.34 -7.15 -4.77
C ASP A 113 16.51 -7.62 -3.91
N LYS A 114 16.34 -7.61 -2.58
CA LYS A 114 17.36 -8.12 -1.63
C LYS A 114 17.70 -9.58 -1.86
N LEU A 115 16.70 -10.37 -2.21
CA LEU A 115 16.83 -11.79 -2.51
C LEU A 115 17.46 -12.03 -3.88
N LEU A 116 17.04 -11.29 -4.91
CA LEU A 116 17.59 -11.38 -6.27
C LEU A 116 19.07 -10.99 -6.31
N HIS A 117 19.49 -9.97 -5.56
CA HIS A 117 20.91 -9.62 -5.39
C HIS A 117 21.77 -10.75 -4.83
N ARG A 118 21.16 -11.71 -4.12
CA ARG A 118 21.82 -12.85 -3.48
C ARG A 118 21.36 -14.18 -4.09
N TRP A 119 20.83 -14.14 -5.31
CA TRP A 119 20.23 -15.31 -5.94
C TRP A 119 21.26 -16.39 -6.26
N ALA A 120 22.50 -15.99 -6.61
CA ALA A 120 23.61 -16.93 -6.81
C ALA A 120 23.80 -17.84 -5.59
N LEU A 121 23.78 -17.27 -4.38
CA LEU A 121 23.89 -18.02 -3.14
C LEU A 121 22.73 -19.00 -2.92
N VAL A 122 21.50 -18.61 -3.29
CA VAL A 122 20.34 -19.53 -3.23
C VAL A 122 20.56 -20.70 -4.18
N ARG A 123 21.05 -20.45 -5.40
CA ARG A 123 21.35 -21.50 -6.39
C ARG A 123 22.43 -22.45 -5.90
N GLU A 124 23.54 -21.92 -5.39
CA GLU A 124 24.64 -22.72 -4.86
C GLU A 124 24.18 -23.64 -3.72
N LEU A 125 23.47 -23.09 -2.73
CA LEU A 125 22.95 -23.86 -1.61
C LEU A 125 21.96 -24.94 -2.08
N HIS A 126 21.11 -24.62 -3.06
CA HIS A 126 20.15 -25.59 -3.60
C HIS A 126 20.84 -26.71 -4.40
N VAL A 127 21.87 -26.39 -5.21
CA VAL A 127 22.67 -27.38 -5.95
C VAL A 127 23.46 -28.28 -5.01
N GLN A 128 23.88 -27.77 -3.84
CA GLN A 128 24.46 -28.56 -2.75
C GLN A 128 23.44 -29.49 -2.04
N GLY A 129 22.19 -29.52 -2.50
CA GLY A 129 21.14 -30.40 -1.96
C GLY A 129 20.36 -29.82 -0.78
N LEU A 130 20.57 -28.56 -0.41
CA LEU A 130 19.81 -27.94 0.68
C LEU A 130 18.40 -27.59 0.21
N GLY A 131 17.39 -28.14 0.90
CA GLY A 131 16.01 -27.76 0.67
C GLY A 131 15.72 -26.31 1.07
N PHE A 132 14.74 -25.67 0.40
CA PHE A 132 14.36 -24.27 0.62
C PHE A 132 14.03 -23.90 2.08
N ARG A 133 13.64 -24.86 2.92
CA ARG A 133 13.44 -24.64 4.36
C ARG A 133 14.73 -24.25 5.08
N LEU A 134 15.83 -24.95 4.77
CA LEU A 134 17.13 -24.68 5.36
C LEU A 134 17.72 -23.38 4.81
N ILE A 135 17.55 -23.14 3.50
CA ILE A 135 17.98 -21.89 2.85
C ILE A 135 17.26 -20.69 3.48
N ALA A 136 15.93 -20.75 3.64
CA ALA A 136 15.17 -19.69 4.32
C ALA A 136 15.67 -19.42 5.74
N ARG A 137 15.97 -20.48 6.50
CA ARG A 137 16.52 -20.37 7.86
C ARG A 137 17.91 -19.73 7.84
N TYR A 138 18.76 -20.08 6.88
CA TYR A 138 20.07 -19.47 6.68
C TYR A 138 19.95 -17.97 6.39
N PHE A 139 19.07 -17.58 5.46
CA PHE A 139 18.81 -16.18 5.12
C PHE A 139 18.30 -15.37 6.32
N SER A 140 17.42 -15.96 7.13
CA SER A 140 16.94 -15.32 8.35
C SER A 140 18.04 -15.14 9.40
N LYS A 141 18.91 -16.14 9.59
CA LYS A 141 19.93 -16.13 10.65
C LYS A 141 21.17 -15.33 10.27
N GLN A 142 21.72 -15.57 9.09
CA GLN A 142 23.00 -14.99 8.66
C GLN A 142 22.83 -13.65 7.98
N LEU A 143 21.80 -13.50 7.14
CA LEU A 143 21.61 -12.32 6.31
C LEU A 143 20.56 -11.35 6.87
N ARG A 144 19.86 -11.74 7.95
CA ARG A 144 18.73 -11.01 8.53
C ARG A 144 17.62 -10.69 7.51
N ILE A 145 17.47 -11.55 6.51
CA ILE A 145 16.42 -11.44 5.49
C ILE A 145 15.32 -12.45 5.82
N GLN A 146 14.15 -11.96 6.19
CA GLN A 146 12.99 -12.80 6.49
C GLN A 146 12.33 -13.26 5.20
N VAL A 147 12.62 -14.49 4.79
CA VAL A 147 12.07 -15.10 3.57
C VAL A 147 11.40 -16.42 3.93
N SER A 148 10.19 -16.66 3.39
CA SER A 148 9.53 -17.94 3.58
C SER A 148 10.02 -18.99 2.57
N PRO A 149 10.03 -20.30 2.94
CA PRO A 149 10.41 -21.36 2.00
C PRO A 149 9.51 -21.44 0.76
N SER A 150 8.23 -21.08 0.91
CA SER A 150 7.27 -21.03 -0.20
C SER A 150 7.57 -19.88 -1.15
N TYR A 151 8.06 -18.75 -0.63
CA TYR A 151 8.47 -17.62 -1.46
C TYR A 151 9.72 -17.91 -2.29
N LEU A 152 10.71 -18.60 -1.71
CA LEU A 152 11.89 -19.07 -2.44
C LEU A 152 11.50 -20.00 -3.60
N ARG A 153 10.60 -20.95 -3.36
CA ARG A 153 10.07 -21.85 -4.40
C ARG A 153 9.37 -21.11 -5.52
N LYS A 154 8.53 -20.12 -5.18
CA LYS A 154 7.85 -19.28 -6.17
C LYS A 154 8.86 -18.60 -7.09
N ILE A 155 9.85 -17.90 -6.53
CA ILE A 155 10.87 -17.19 -7.30
C ILE A 155 11.73 -18.15 -8.13
N TRP A 156 12.06 -19.32 -7.58
CA TRP A 156 12.76 -20.37 -8.32
C TRP A 156 12.02 -20.77 -9.59
N SER A 157 10.73 -21.10 -9.46
CA SER A 157 9.89 -21.46 -10.61
C SER A 157 9.75 -20.33 -11.64
N GLU A 158 9.63 -19.07 -11.18
CA GLU A 158 9.55 -17.90 -12.06
C GLU A 158 10.83 -17.73 -12.89
N LEU A 159 12.00 -17.94 -12.28
CA LEU A 159 13.29 -17.75 -12.93
C LEU A 159 13.68 -18.91 -13.85
N GLU A 160 13.39 -20.16 -13.48
CA GLU A 160 13.55 -21.31 -14.40
C GLU A 160 12.63 -21.18 -15.61
N SER A 161 11.38 -20.76 -15.39
CA SER A 161 10.42 -20.50 -16.47
C SER A 161 10.86 -19.36 -17.39
N ALA A 162 11.63 -18.40 -16.87
CA ALA A 162 12.19 -17.29 -17.64
C ALA A 162 13.47 -17.70 -18.40
N GLN A 163 14.33 -18.52 -17.81
CA GLN A 163 15.52 -19.07 -18.46
C GLN A 163 15.15 -19.99 -19.64
N GLY A 164 14.16 -20.87 -19.46
CA GLY A 164 13.66 -21.72 -20.56
C GLY A 164 13.09 -20.91 -21.74
N ARG A 165 12.51 -19.73 -21.50
CA ARG A 165 12.04 -18.83 -22.58
C ARG A 165 13.16 -18.09 -23.28
N MET A 166 14.29 -17.82 -22.62
CA MET A 166 15.44 -17.18 -23.26
C MET A 166 16.20 -18.18 -24.14
N GLU A 167 16.38 -19.43 -23.70
CA GLU A 167 17.06 -20.45 -24.50
C GLU A 167 16.30 -20.85 -25.77
N LEU A 168 14.96 -20.74 -25.78
CA LEU A 168 14.13 -20.97 -26.97
C LEU A 168 14.22 -19.84 -28.00
N ARG A 169 14.62 -18.63 -27.60
CA ARG A 169 14.78 -17.48 -28.51
C ARG A 169 16.15 -17.43 -29.18
N THR A 170 17.16 -18.07 -28.60
CA THR A 170 18.53 -18.11 -29.16
C THR A 170 18.75 -19.28 -30.12
N ARG A 171 17.77 -20.17 -30.28
CA ARG A 171 17.84 -21.36 -31.15
C ARG A 171 17.01 -21.23 -32.45
N ILE A 172 16.54 -20.03 -32.76
CA ILE A 172 15.90 -19.66 -34.04
C ILE A 172 16.85 -18.68 -34.73
#